data_AF-A0A699ZPQ2-F1
#
_entry.id   AF-A0A699ZPQ2-F1
#
_cell.length_a   1.000
_cell.length_b   1.000
_cell.length_c   1.000
_cell.angle_alpha   90.00
_cell.angle_beta   90.00
_cell.angle_gamma   90.00
#
_symmetry.space_group_name_H-M   'P 1'
#
loop_
_entity.id
_entity.type
_entity.pdbx_description
1 polymer ?
#
loop_
_entity_poly.entity_id
_entity_poly.type
_entity_poly.pdbx_seq_one_letter_code
_entity_poly.pdbx_strand_id
1 'polypeptide(L)'
;GALVIGAKFDGDIHGESCRLAFYGRLVTLINPSKPAELQQLRVYKMKEKRGVIERINEDQGNAIVRGMFKKETDPAIYTGLRVVTGRGEDGVIESSFGKSGKLKVHFAKGIQQAGRSSSDNAVILRCKRYIYEHDRKRLRQ
;
A
#
# COMPACT_ATOMS: atom_id res chain seq x y z
N GLY A 1 10.76 -31.49 -0.85
CA GLY A 1 10.82 -31.13 -2.28
C GLY A 1 12.25 -31.22 -2.80
N ALA A 2 12.39 -31.33 -4.12
CA ALA A 2 13.67 -31.40 -4.82
C ALA A 2 14.55 -30.16 -4.55
N LEU A 3 15.87 -30.31 -4.61
CA LEU A 3 16.83 -29.20 -4.59
C LEU A 3 16.76 -28.47 -5.94
N VAL A 4 16.69 -27.14 -5.90
CA VAL A 4 16.70 -26.27 -7.08
C VAL A 4 17.89 -25.33 -6.96
N ILE A 5 18.60 -25.12 -8.07
CA ILE A 5 19.72 -24.18 -8.19
C ILE A 5 19.41 -23.25 -9.37
N GLY A 6 19.44 -21.94 -9.12
CA GLY A 6 19.38 -20.92 -10.15
C GLY A 6 20.78 -20.41 -10.47
N ALA A 7 21.15 -20.42 -11.74
CA ALA A 7 22.46 -19.99 -12.21
C ALA A 7 22.35 -19.22 -13.53
N LYS A 8 23.28 -18.30 -13.77
CA LYS A 8 23.40 -17.53 -15.00
C LYS A 8 24.61 -18.02 -15.80
N PHE A 9 24.38 -18.92 -16.76
CA PHE A 9 25.44 -19.51 -17.59
C PHE A 9 25.64 -18.81 -18.95
N ASP A 10 24.71 -17.95 -19.33
CA ASP A 10 24.74 -17.12 -20.54
C ASP A 10 25.61 -15.84 -20.39
N GLY A 11 26.51 -15.80 -19.40
CA GLY A 11 27.46 -14.71 -19.19
C GLY A 11 28.79 -14.94 -19.90
N ASP A 12 29.70 -13.98 -19.80
CA ASP A 12 31.07 -14.12 -20.30
C ASP A 12 31.75 -15.37 -19.73
N ILE A 13 32.27 -16.23 -20.61
CA ILE A 13 32.94 -17.48 -20.26
C ILE A 13 34.26 -17.18 -19.52
N HIS A 14 34.87 -16.04 -19.78
CA HIS A 14 36.06 -15.54 -19.09
C HIS A 14 35.72 -14.66 -17.87
N GLY A 15 34.43 -14.44 -17.58
CA GLY A 15 34.00 -13.70 -16.40
C GLY A 15 34.30 -14.47 -15.11
N GLU A 16 34.98 -13.81 -14.17
CA GLU A 16 35.40 -14.36 -12.87
C GLU A 16 34.28 -14.35 -11.81
N SER A 17 33.13 -13.76 -12.10
CA SER A 17 32.03 -13.68 -11.15
C SER A 17 31.34 -15.04 -10.97
N CYS A 18 30.95 -15.33 -9.73
CA CYS A 18 30.19 -16.54 -9.41
C CYS A 18 28.88 -16.58 -10.21
N ARG A 19 28.64 -17.69 -10.91
CA ARG A 19 27.48 -17.87 -11.80
C ARG A 19 26.27 -18.47 -11.09
N LEU A 20 26.43 -18.97 -9.86
CA LEU A 20 25.32 -19.46 -9.04
C LEU A 20 24.65 -18.28 -8.35
N ALA A 21 23.35 -18.07 -8.62
CA ALA A 21 22.58 -16.94 -8.11
C ALA A 21 21.85 -17.28 -6.81
N PHE A 22 21.23 -18.46 -6.73
CA PHE A 22 20.49 -18.92 -5.55
C PHE A 22 20.32 -20.45 -5.54
N TYR A 23 20.00 -21.01 -4.38
CA TYR A 23 19.54 -22.39 -4.24
C TYR A 23 18.39 -22.47 -3.24
N GLY A 24 17.62 -23.55 -3.28
CA GLY A 24 16.52 -23.76 -2.35
C GLY A 24 15.82 -25.10 -2.57
N ARG A 25 14.75 -25.36 -1.81
CA ARG A 25 13.91 -26.54 -2.01
C ARG A 25 12.62 -26.17 -2.71
N LEU A 26 12.21 -26.96 -3.69
CA LEU A 26 10.91 -26.84 -4.34
C LEU A 26 9.80 -27.04 -3.30
N VAL A 27 8.97 -26.01 -3.11
CA VAL A 27 7.84 -26.02 -2.17
C VAL A 27 6.56 -26.46 -2.87
N THR A 28 6.19 -25.75 -3.95
CA THR A 28 4.96 -25.97 -4.71
C THR A 28 5.21 -25.70 -6.19
N LEU A 29 4.58 -26.50 -7.05
CA LEU A 29 4.52 -26.25 -8.49
C LEU A 29 3.23 -25.50 -8.81
N ILE A 30 3.33 -24.45 -9.63
CA ILE A 30 2.20 -23.61 -10.03
C ILE A 30 2.22 -23.45 -11.53
N ASN A 31 1.08 -23.67 -12.17
CA ASN A 31 0.90 -23.44 -13.59
C ASN A 31 0.56 -21.95 -13.83
N PRO A 32 1.46 -21.17 -14.45
CA PRO A 32 1.21 -19.75 -14.69
C PRO A 32 0.07 -19.48 -15.67
N SER A 33 -0.33 -20.46 -16.48
CA SER A 33 -1.47 -20.34 -17.40
C SER A 33 -2.83 -20.47 -16.70
N LYS A 34 -2.86 -20.86 -15.42
CA LYS A 34 -4.10 -21.03 -14.64
C LYS A 34 -4.24 -19.94 -13.57
N PRO A 35 -5.12 -18.93 -13.77
CA PRO A 35 -5.29 -17.82 -12.82
C PRO A 35 -5.63 -18.26 -11.39
N ALA A 36 -6.41 -19.33 -11.22
CA ALA A 36 -6.79 -19.86 -9.92
C ALA A 36 -5.59 -20.38 -9.10
N GLU A 37 -4.57 -20.93 -9.74
CA GLU A 37 -3.35 -21.39 -9.06
C GLU A 37 -2.46 -20.19 -8.66
N LEU A 38 -2.33 -19.19 -9.53
CA LEU A 38 -1.60 -17.95 -9.23
C LEU A 38 -2.21 -17.16 -8.05
N GLN A 39 -3.53 -17.18 -7.90
CA GLN A 39 -4.22 -16.52 -6.78
C GLN A 39 -3.85 -17.12 -5.42
N GLN A 40 -3.42 -18.39 -5.35
CA GLN A 40 -3.02 -19.04 -4.10
C GLN A 40 -1.71 -18.49 -3.54
N LEU A 41 -0.82 -17.96 -4.40
CA LEU A 41 0.46 -17.39 -3.97
C LEU A 41 0.30 -16.14 -3.09
N ARG A 42 -0.86 -15.49 -3.10
CA ARG A 42 -1.14 -14.26 -2.32
C ARG A 42 -0.03 -13.20 -2.47
N VAL A 43 0.55 -13.07 -3.67
CA VAL A 43 1.59 -12.07 -3.96
C VAL A 43 0.97 -10.69 -4.07
N TYR A 44 1.51 -9.74 -3.33
CA TYR A 44 1.09 -8.34 -3.37
C TYR A 44 2.27 -7.38 -3.44
N LYS A 45 2.02 -6.19 -3.98
CA LYS A 45 2.90 -5.05 -3.82
C LYS A 45 2.39 -4.20 -2.68
N MET A 46 3.23 -3.94 -1.68
CA MET A 46 2.91 -2.96 -0.64
C MET A 46 2.88 -1.56 -1.29
N LYS A 47 1.81 -0.81 -1.03
CA LYS A 47 1.62 0.55 -1.50
C LYS A 47 1.49 1.45 -0.29
N GLU A 48 2.25 2.54 -0.33
CA GLU A 48 2.16 3.61 0.65
C GLU A 48 1.77 4.90 -0.08
N LYS A 49 0.85 5.65 0.50
CA LYS A 49 0.44 6.97 0.03
C LYS A 49 0.46 7.95 1.18
N ARG A 50 0.85 9.19 0.89
CA ARG A 50 1.09 10.21 1.89
C ARG A 50 0.27 11.44 1.55
N GLY A 51 -0.50 11.93 2.52
CA GLY A 51 -1.19 13.20 2.48
C GLY A 51 -0.82 14.04 3.70
N VAL A 52 -1.46 15.21 3.81
CA VAL A 52 -1.26 16.12 4.95
C VAL A 52 -2.62 16.61 5.43
N ILE A 53 -2.81 16.68 6.74
CA ILE A 53 -3.97 17.32 7.37
C ILE A 53 -3.94 18.81 7.00
N GLU A 54 -4.99 19.26 6.31
CA GLU A 54 -5.21 20.66 5.97
C GLU A 54 -6.02 21.38 7.04
N ARG A 55 -7.05 20.70 7.57
CA ARG A 55 -7.94 21.24 8.61
C ARG A 55 -8.46 20.13 9.51
N ILE A 56 -8.51 20.41 10.81
CA ILE A 56 -9.21 19.58 11.79
C ILE A 56 -10.54 20.28 12.09
N ASN A 57 -11.64 19.53 12.12
CA ASN A 57 -12.95 20.07 12.46
C ASN A 57 -13.05 20.34 13.97
N GLU A 58 -13.97 21.21 14.38
CA GLU A 58 -14.15 21.63 15.78
C GLU A 58 -14.48 20.47 16.72
N ASP A 59 -15.15 19.45 16.21
CA ASP A 59 -15.49 18.21 16.93
C ASP A 59 -14.28 17.30 17.20
N GLN A 60 -13.10 17.62 16.64
CA GLN A 60 -11.85 16.84 16.68
C GLN A 60 -11.95 15.39 16.17
N GLY A 61 -13.15 14.92 15.82
CA GLY A 61 -13.40 13.59 15.28
C GLY A 61 -13.17 13.49 13.77
N ASN A 62 -12.99 14.61 13.08
CA ASN A 62 -12.86 14.65 11.63
C ASN A 62 -11.76 15.59 11.16
N ALA A 63 -11.05 15.21 10.10
CA ALA A 63 -10.08 16.06 9.44
C ALA A 63 -10.18 16.00 7.92
N ILE A 64 -9.80 17.11 7.29
CA ILE A 64 -9.66 17.22 5.84
C ILE A 64 -8.19 16.99 5.49
N VAL A 65 -7.94 15.99 4.66
CA VAL A 65 -6.59 15.59 4.21
C VAL A 65 -6.43 15.93 2.74
N ARG A 66 -5.30 16.55 2.38
CA ARG A 66 -4.96 16.91 1.00
C ARG A 66 -3.71 16.18 0.51
N GLY A 67 -3.55 16.12 -0.81
CA GLY A 67 -2.31 15.68 -1.47
C GLY A 67 -2.04 14.17 -1.44
N MET A 68 -2.95 13.36 -0.89
CA MET A 68 -2.77 11.89 -0.86
C MET A 68 -2.94 11.23 -2.23
N PHE A 69 -3.77 11.82 -3.09
CA PHE A 69 -4.10 11.31 -4.41
C PHE A 69 -4.00 12.40 -5.47
N LYS A 70 -3.75 11.99 -6.72
CA LYS A 70 -3.86 12.88 -7.88
C LYS A 70 -5.33 13.16 -8.18
N LYS A 71 -5.64 14.28 -8.84
CA LYS A 71 -7.03 14.71 -9.10
C LYS A 71 -7.84 13.68 -9.92
N GLU A 72 -7.17 12.95 -10.80
CA GLU A 72 -7.74 11.90 -11.65
C GLU A 72 -7.94 10.55 -10.94
N THR A 73 -7.50 10.41 -9.68
CA THR A 73 -7.68 9.18 -8.91
C THR A 73 -9.09 9.14 -8.33
N ASP A 74 -9.83 8.06 -8.59
CA ASP A 74 -11.11 7.79 -7.92
C ASP A 74 -10.87 7.58 -6.41
N PRO A 75 -11.36 8.47 -5.53
CA PRO A 75 -11.17 8.34 -4.10
C PRO A 75 -12.04 7.24 -3.48
N ALA A 76 -13.11 6.81 -4.15
CA ALA A 76 -14.07 5.84 -3.61
C ALA A 76 -13.44 4.46 -3.35
N ILE A 77 -12.40 4.08 -4.11
CA ILE A 77 -11.68 2.81 -3.89
C ILE A 77 -10.88 2.78 -2.57
N TYR A 78 -10.71 3.93 -1.91
CA TYR A 78 -9.98 4.06 -0.65
C TYR A 78 -10.91 4.36 0.55
N THR A 79 -12.21 4.58 0.31
CA THR A 79 -13.20 4.72 1.38
C THR A 79 -13.21 3.46 2.25
N GLY A 80 -13.26 3.65 3.57
CA GLY A 80 -13.21 2.58 4.57
C GLY A 80 -11.79 2.11 4.91
N LEU A 81 -10.75 2.57 4.19
CA LEU A 81 -9.37 2.21 4.52
C LEU A 81 -8.83 3.06 5.67
N ARG A 82 -8.01 2.42 6.50
CA ARG A 82 -7.33 3.01 7.64
C ARG A 82 -6.13 3.85 7.22
N VAL A 83 -5.94 4.96 7.89
CA VAL A 83 -4.78 5.83 7.76
C VAL A 83 -4.22 6.14 9.14
N VAL A 84 -2.95 6.49 9.20
CA VAL A 84 -2.26 6.82 10.46
C VAL A 84 -1.58 8.18 10.32
N THR A 85 -1.72 9.05 11.31
CA THR A 85 -1.03 10.35 11.32
C THR A 85 0.45 10.20 11.73
N GLY A 86 1.23 11.27 11.59
CA GLY A 86 2.62 11.31 12.08
C GLY A 86 2.74 11.10 13.60
N ARG A 87 1.65 11.34 14.36
CA ARG A 87 1.56 11.06 15.80
C ARG A 87 1.07 9.65 16.15
N GLY A 88 0.72 8.84 15.14
CA GLY A 88 0.17 7.51 15.37
C GLY A 88 -1.34 7.49 15.63
N GLU A 89 -2.08 8.57 15.32
CA GLU A 89 -3.53 8.57 15.45
C GLU A 89 -4.17 7.78 14.30
N ASP A 90 -5.03 6.82 14.63
CA ASP A 90 -5.75 5.99 13.67
C ASP A 90 -6.99 6.71 13.14
N GLY A 91 -7.07 6.83 11.82
CA GLY A 91 -8.24 7.35 11.12
C GLY A 91 -8.76 6.40 10.06
N VAL A 92 -9.96 6.67 9.56
CA VAL A 92 -10.60 5.95 8.45
C VAL A 92 -11.05 6.96 7.41
N ILE A 93 -10.74 6.70 6.13
CA ILE A 93 -11.20 7.55 5.02
C ILE A 93 -12.71 7.36 4.88
N GLU A 94 -13.50 8.40 5.13
CA GLU A 94 -14.96 8.34 4.97
C GLU A 94 -15.37 8.62 3.52
N SER A 95 -14.88 9.72 2.96
CA SER A 95 -15.36 10.22 1.67
C SER A 95 -14.38 11.22 1.04
N SER A 96 -14.67 11.60 -0.21
CA SER A 96 -14.02 12.73 -0.85
C SER A 96 -14.55 14.06 -0.31
N PHE A 97 -13.72 15.10 -0.36
CA PHE A 97 -14.08 16.45 0.04
C PHE A 97 -13.90 17.42 -1.14
N GLY A 98 -15.02 17.81 -1.76
CA GLY A 98 -15.05 18.71 -2.91
C GLY A 98 -14.38 18.13 -4.17
N LYS A 99 -13.97 19.02 -5.09
CA LYS A 99 -13.43 18.64 -6.42
C LYS A 99 -11.89 18.63 -6.51
N SER A 100 -11.19 18.76 -5.39
CA SER A 100 -9.73 18.99 -5.36
C SER A 100 -8.89 17.77 -4.96
N GLY A 101 -9.50 16.58 -4.89
CA GLY A 101 -8.82 15.35 -4.44
C GLY A 101 -8.52 15.34 -2.93
N LYS A 102 -9.22 16.19 -2.16
CA LYS A 102 -9.18 16.15 -0.70
C LYS A 102 -10.09 15.05 -0.18
N LEU A 103 -9.84 14.61 1.04
CA LEU A 103 -10.54 13.52 1.69
C LEU A 103 -11.03 13.97 3.05
N LYS A 104 -12.19 13.47 3.45
CA LYS A 104 -12.66 13.50 4.83
C LYS A 104 -12.21 12.21 5.50
N VAL A 105 -11.49 12.34 6.61
CA VAL A 105 -11.00 11.22 7.41
C VAL A 105 -11.57 11.35 8.83
N HIS A 106 -12.17 10.28 9.32
CA HIS A 106 -12.73 10.19 10.65
C HIS A 106 -11.75 9.52 11.61
N PHE A 107 -11.60 10.09 12.81
CA PHE A 107 -10.71 9.63 13.85
C PHE A 107 -11.54 9.35 15.11
N ALA A 108 -11.86 8.08 15.36
CA ALA A 108 -12.76 7.68 16.43
C ALA A 108 -12.25 8.06 17.84
N LYS A 109 -10.94 8.16 18.02
CA LYS A 109 -10.30 8.57 19.27
C LYS A 109 -10.00 10.09 19.33
N GLY A 110 -10.43 10.84 18.32
CA GLY A 110 -10.12 12.24 18.13
C GLY A 110 -8.73 12.50 17.57
N ILE A 111 -8.49 13.74 17.13
CA ILE A 111 -7.18 14.28 16.76
C ILE A 111 -6.86 15.44 17.70
N GLN A 112 -5.69 15.38 18.32
CA GLN A 112 -5.22 16.49 19.14
C GLN A 112 -4.65 17.60 18.25
N GLN A 113 -5.31 18.75 18.20
CA GLN A 113 -4.88 19.91 17.38
C GLN A 113 -3.73 20.70 18.02
N ALA A 114 -3.69 20.80 19.35
CA ALA A 114 -2.70 21.63 20.05
C ALA A 114 -1.27 21.10 19.89
N GLY A 115 -0.35 22.00 19.55
CA GLY A 115 1.08 21.74 19.46
C GLY A 115 1.52 20.83 18.30
N ARG A 116 0.67 20.60 17.29
CA ARG A 116 1.05 19.80 16.11
C ARG A 116 2.09 20.50 15.26
N SER A 117 3.12 19.76 14.89
CA SER A 117 4.10 20.16 13.87
C SER A 117 3.67 19.72 12.46
N SER A 118 4.41 20.16 11.44
CA SER A 118 4.17 19.72 10.06
C SER A 118 4.34 18.21 9.87
N SER A 119 5.26 17.56 10.59
CA SER A 119 5.44 16.11 10.55
C SER A 119 4.27 15.36 11.20
N ASP A 120 3.69 15.92 12.26
CA ASP A 120 2.52 15.36 12.93
C ASP A 120 1.28 15.34 12.03
N ASN A 121 1.21 16.31 11.11
CA ASN A 121 0.12 16.42 10.14
C ASN A 121 0.28 15.48 8.93
N ALA A 122 1.40 14.76 8.80
CA ALA A 122 1.53 13.74 7.77
C ALA A 122 0.49 12.63 8.00
N VAL A 123 -0.15 12.17 6.94
CA VAL A 123 -1.13 11.07 6.98
C VAL A 123 -0.68 9.99 6.02
N ILE A 124 -0.56 8.76 6.52
CA ILE A 124 -0.03 7.63 5.77
C ILE A 124 -1.13 6.58 5.60
N LEU A 125 -1.39 6.22 4.35
CA LEU A 125 -2.20 5.09 3.95
C LEU A 125 -1.29 3.96 3.48
N ARG A 126 -1.39 2.78 4.10
CA ARG A 126 -0.71 1.56 3.64
C ARG A 126 -1.74 0.54 3.17
N CYS A 127 -1.55 0.00 1.98
CA CYS A 127 -2.43 -1.01 1.42
C CYS A 127 -1.67 -2.02 0.56
N LYS A 128 -2.19 -3.25 0.50
CA LYS A 128 -1.70 -4.36 -0.29
C LYS A 128 -2.47 -4.40 -1.60
N ARG A 129 -1.75 -4.37 -2.71
CA ARG A 129 -2.30 -4.60 -4.05
C ARG A 129 -1.86 -5.98 -4.54
N TYR A 130 -2.78 -6.94 -4.50
CA TYR A 130 -2.53 -8.30 -4.97
C TYR A 130 -2.36 -8.33 -6.49
N ILE A 131 -1.37 -9.06 -6.97
CA ILE A 131 -0.99 -9.07 -8.39
C ILE A 131 -1.93 -9.97 -9.21
N TYR A 132 -2.43 -11.04 -8.58
CA TYR A 132 -3.23 -12.08 -9.24
C TYR A 132 -4.72 -12.05 -8.89
N GLU A 133 -5.18 -11.10 -8.06
CA GLU A 133 -6.61 -10.91 -7.83
C GLU A 133 -7.31 -10.39 -9.09
N HIS A 134 -8.51 -10.93 -9.37
CA HIS A 134 -9.33 -10.55 -10.52
C HIS A 134 -9.76 -9.08 -10.43
N ASP A 135 -10.16 -8.65 -9.24
CA ASP A 135 -10.45 -7.24 -8.97
C ASP A 135 -9.17 -6.47 -8.65
N ARG A 136 -8.57 -5.89 -9.69
CA ARG A 136 -7.36 -5.06 -9.57
C ARG A 136 -7.57 -3.74 -8.82
N LYS A 137 -8.82 -3.34 -8.54
CA LYS A 137 -9.14 -2.13 -7.76
C LYS A 137 -9.26 -2.44 -6.27
N ARG A 138 -9.48 -3.71 -5.90
CA ARG A 138 -9.55 -4.13 -4.51
C ARG A 138 -8.21 -3.92 -3.81
N LEU A 139 -8.25 -3.18 -2.71
CA LEU A 139 -7.12 -2.95 -1.82
C LEU A 139 -7.42 -3.65 -0.50
N ARG A 140 -6.38 -4.21 0.12
CA ARG A 140 -6.48 -4.83 1.45
C ARG A 140 -5.49 -4.19 2.42
N GLN A 141 -5.74 -4.28 3.72
CA GLN A 141 -4.82 -3.86 4.77
C GLN A 141 -4.50 -5.08 5.63
#